data_AF-A0A963N9M2-F1
#
_entry.id   AF-A0A963N9M2-F1
#
_cell.length_a   1.000
_cell.length_b   1.000
_cell.length_c   1.000
_cell.angle_alpha   90.00
_cell.angle_beta   90.00
_cell.angle_gamma   90.00
#
_symmetry.space_group_name_H-M   'P 1'
#
loop_
_entity.id
_entity.type
_entity.pdbx_description
1 polymer ?
#
loop_
_entity_poly.entity_id
_entity_poly.type
_entity_poly.pdbx_seq_one_letter_code
_entity_poly.pdbx_strand_id
1 'polypeptide(L)'
;RAAATAYPNAVSVHLGYDEALSHRIMAGADILLVPSRFEPCGLTQLYALRYGTLPLVRRVGGLADTVIDATPENIRAGTANGFTFDDASSRKLAARIGRACALYQDAVAWREIQLRGMAQNFSWNDSAIRYEALYRSI
;
A
#
# COMPACT_ATOMS: atom_id res chain seq x y z
N ARG A 1 -15.58 4.53 -16.39
CA ARG A 1 -16.69 5.51 -16.49
C ARG A 1 -18.05 4.88 -16.18
N ALA A 2 -18.43 3.74 -16.79
CA ALA A 2 -19.69 3.05 -16.50
C ALA A 2 -19.98 2.84 -15.00
N ALA A 3 -19.00 2.38 -14.21
CA ALA A 3 -19.17 2.23 -12.77
C ALA A 3 -19.42 3.56 -12.02
N ALA A 4 -18.73 4.65 -12.39
CA ALA A 4 -18.97 5.97 -11.80
C ALA A 4 -20.37 6.51 -12.15
N THR A 5 -20.85 6.24 -13.36
CA THR A 5 -22.22 6.57 -13.76
C THR A 5 -23.26 5.75 -13.01
N ALA A 6 -23.01 4.45 -12.82
CA ALA A 6 -23.91 3.55 -12.10
C ALA A 6 -23.93 3.82 -10.57
N TYR A 7 -22.81 4.31 -10.00
CA TYR A 7 -22.63 4.51 -8.56
C TYR A 7 -22.04 5.89 -8.25
N PRO A 8 -22.74 7.00 -8.56
CA PRO A 8 -22.18 8.35 -8.51
C PRO A 8 -21.75 8.82 -7.11
N ASN A 9 -22.34 8.26 -6.04
CA ASN A 9 -22.01 8.59 -4.65
C ASN A 9 -20.92 7.67 -4.05
N ALA A 10 -20.46 6.65 -4.78
CA ALA A 10 -19.52 5.65 -4.27
C ALA A 10 -18.29 5.48 -5.16
N VAL A 11 -18.37 5.84 -6.44
CA VAL A 11 -17.28 5.69 -7.41
C VAL A 11 -17.07 7.01 -8.14
N SER A 12 -15.91 7.62 -7.92
CA SER A 12 -15.43 8.78 -8.67
C SER A 12 -14.23 8.38 -9.54
N VAL A 13 -14.09 9.00 -10.71
CA VAL A 13 -12.98 8.74 -11.64
C VAL A 13 -12.47 10.07 -12.19
N HIS A 14 -11.17 10.32 -12.01
CA HIS A 14 -10.43 11.37 -12.68
C HIS A 14 -9.50 10.75 -13.72
N LEU A 15 -9.52 11.24 -14.96
CA LEU A 15 -8.64 10.79 -16.03
C LEU A 15 -7.73 11.95 -16.43
N GLY A 16 -6.45 11.80 -16.14
CA GLY A 16 -5.44 12.84 -16.36
C GLY A 16 -4.27 12.66 -15.40
N TYR A 17 -3.16 13.31 -15.69
CA TYR A 17 -2.06 13.45 -14.76
C TYR A 17 -2.25 14.73 -13.95
N ASP A 18 -2.36 14.60 -12.64
CA ASP A 18 -2.41 15.71 -11.70
C ASP A 18 -1.66 15.29 -10.42
N GLU A 19 -0.45 15.81 -10.28
CA GLU A 19 0.43 15.51 -9.16
C GLU A 19 -0.17 15.99 -7.83
N ALA A 20 -0.69 17.22 -7.79
CA ALA A 20 -1.28 17.78 -6.58
C ALA A 20 -2.50 16.98 -6.12
N LEU A 21 -3.35 16.54 -7.07
CA LEU A 21 -4.46 15.63 -6.77
C LEU A 21 -3.95 14.28 -6.26
N SER A 22 -2.88 13.73 -6.82
CA SER A 22 -2.33 12.45 -6.36
C SER A 22 -1.92 12.51 -4.88
N HIS A 23 -1.29 13.59 -4.43
CA HIS A 23 -0.95 13.80 -3.02
C HIS A 23 -2.20 13.94 -2.14
N ARG A 24 -3.24 14.65 -2.59
CA ARG A 24 -4.52 14.74 -1.86
C ARG A 24 -5.20 13.39 -1.71
N ILE A 25 -5.21 12.56 -2.76
CA ILE A 25 -5.75 11.20 -2.71
C ILE A 25 -4.95 10.36 -1.72
N MET A 26 -3.62 10.39 -1.79
CA MET A 26 -2.76 9.64 -0.86
C MET A 26 -2.96 10.07 0.60
N ALA A 27 -3.22 11.35 0.87
CA ALA A 27 -3.44 11.87 2.22
C ALA A 27 -4.87 11.66 2.74
N GLY A 28 -5.84 11.52 1.86
CA GLY A 28 -7.27 11.46 2.21
C GLY A 28 -7.91 10.07 2.13
N ALA A 29 -7.23 9.07 1.55
CA ALA A 29 -7.73 7.71 1.45
C ALA A 29 -7.39 6.88 2.69
N ASP A 30 -8.20 5.85 2.97
CA ASP A 30 -7.86 4.85 4.00
C ASP A 30 -6.99 3.72 3.44
N ILE A 31 -7.22 3.33 2.19
CA ILE A 31 -6.53 2.24 1.49
C ILE A 31 -6.10 2.70 0.10
N LEU A 32 -4.86 2.36 -0.29
CA LEU A 32 -4.39 2.45 -1.67
C LEU A 32 -4.30 1.05 -2.28
N LEU A 33 -4.99 0.82 -3.40
CA LEU A 33 -4.89 -0.45 -4.13
C LEU A 33 -3.69 -0.45 -5.09
N VAL A 34 -2.78 -1.42 -4.96
CA VAL A 34 -1.66 -1.67 -5.89
C VAL A 34 -1.64 -3.15 -6.32
N PRO A 35 -2.64 -3.62 -7.11
CA PRO A 35 -2.79 -5.03 -7.47
C PRO A 35 -1.92 -5.44 -8.68
N SER A 36 -0.65 -5.03 -8.71
CA SER A 36 0.25 -5.19 -9.86
C SER A 36 0.46 -6.65 -10.27
N ARG A 37 0.49 -6.95 -11.58
CA ARG A 37 0.89 -8.29 -12.11
C ARG A 37 2.40 -8.53 -12.06
N PHE A 38 3.17 -7.47 -12.01
CA PHE A 38 4.60 -7.44 -11.80
C PHE A 38 4.96 -6.05 -11.30
N GLU A 39 5.92 -5.94 -10.38
CA GLU A 39 6.32 -4.66 -9.79
C GLU A 39 7.79 -4.74 -9.33
N PRO A 40 8.78 -4.17 -10.06
CA PRO A 40 10.19 -4.24 -9.66
C PRO A 40 10.43 -3.64 -8.27
N CYS A 41 9.75 -2.52 -8.00
CA CYS A 41 9.86 -1.79 -6.74
C CYS A 41 8.47 -1.32 -6.30
N GLY A 42 7.86 -0.42 -7.08
CA GLY A 42 6.68 0.35 -6.71
C GLY A 42 7.06 1.50 -5.77
N LEU A 43 6.62 2.72 -6.06
CA LEU A 43 6.81 3.87 -5.15
C LEU A 43 5.52 4.27 -4.44
N THR A 44 4.37 4.02 -5.07
CA THR A 44 3.07 4.47 -4.58
C THR A 44 2.67 3.81 -3.27
N GLN A 45 3.05 2.56 -3.02
CA GLN A 45 2.85 1.90 -1.73
C GLN A 45 3.75 2.50 -0.64
N LEU A 46 4.97 2.95 -0.98
CA LEU A 46 5.85 3.63 -0.02
C LEU A 46 5.28 5.00 0.35
N TYR A 47 4.70 5.70 -0.63
CA TYR A 47 3.97 6.94 -0.37
C TYR A 47 2.77 6.67 0.52
N ALA A 48 1.95 5.67 0.21
CA ALA A 48 0.79 5.30 1.02
C ALA A 48 1.19 5.06 2.50
N LEU A 49 2.22 4.24 2.73
CA LEU A 49 2.77 3.99 4.07
C LEU A 49 3.16 5.30 4.76
N ARG A 50 3.87 6.20 4.07
CA ARG A 50 4.29 7.49 4.64
C ARG A 50 3.12 8.40 5.00
N TYR A 51 2.04 8.37 4.22
CA TYR A 51 0.82 9.15 4.46
C TYR A 51 -0.12 8.51 5.49
N GLY A 52 0.13 7.28 5.93
CA GLY A 52 -0.78 6.53 6.81
C GLY A 52 -1.97 5.89 6.08
N THR A 53 -1.93 5.89 4.75
CA THR A 53 -2.88 5.18 3.89
C THR A 53 -2.39 3.74 3.72
N LEU A 54 -3.20 2.76 4.12
CA LEU A 54 -2.73 1.37 4.15
C LEU A 54 -2.67 0.79 2.71
N PRO A 55 -1.51 0.32 2.24
CA PRO A 55 -1.43 -0.27 0.91
C PRO A 55 -2.07 -1.68 0.92
N LEU A 56 -2.90 -1.98 -0.08
CA LEU A 56 -3.36 -3.32 -0.40
C LEU A 56 -2.73 -3.76 -1.72
N VAL A 57 -1.78 -4.66 -1.61
CA VAL A 57 -0.87 -5.02 -2.69
C VAL A 57 -0.98 -6.48 -3.06
N ARG A 58 -0.56 -6.82 -4.27
CA ARG A 58 -0.23 -8.22 -4.58
C ARG A 58 1.21 -8.50 -4.19
N ARG A 59 1.48 -9.67 -3.60
CA ARG A 59 2.81 -10.06 -3.10
C ARG A 59 3.76 -10.40 -4.25
N VAL A 60 4.32 -9.38 -4.89
CA VAL A 60 5.32 -9.50 -5.98
C VAL A 60 6.37 -8.39 -5.95
N GLY A 61 7.60 -8.76 -6.32
CA GLY A 61 8.76 -7.86 -6.36
C GLY A 61 8.83 -6.95 -5.14
N GLY A 62 9.09 -5.66 -5.34
CA GLY A 62 9.26 -4.72 -4.23
C GLY A 62 8.03 -4.53 -3.34
N LEU A 63 6.83 -4.91 -3.77
CA LEU A 63 5.64 -4.89 -2.92
C LEU A 63 5.73 -5.97 -1.83
N ALA A 64 6.28 -7.14 -2.16
CA ALA A 64 6.49 -8.22 -1.21
C ALA A 64 7.57 -7.87 -0.17
N ASP A 65 8.55 -7.07 -0.57
CA ASP A 65 9.65 -6.66 0.31
C ASP A 65 9.26 -5.54 1.28
N THR A 66 8.19 -4.80 0.98
CA THR A 66 7.87 -3.53 1.67
C THR A 66 6.53 -3.57 2.44
N VAL A 67 5.64 -4.50 2.12
CA VAL A 67 4.32 -4.61 2.76
C VAL A 67 4.19 -5.93 3.53
N ILE A 68 3.96 -5.81 4.83
CA ILE A 68 3.72 -6.90 5.78
C ILE A 68 2.21 -6.98 6.02
N ASP A 69 1.63 -8.13 5.68
CA ASP A 69 0.19 -8.37 5.74
C ASP A 69 -0.36 -8.26 7.18
N ALA A 70 -1.50 -7.59 7.35
CA ALA A 70 -2.25 -7.53 8.59
C ALA A 70 -2.97 -8.84 8.90
N THR A 71 -2.19 -9.89 9.17
CA THR A 71 -2.66 -11.14 9.78
C THR A 71 -2.78 -10.95 11.29
N PRO A 72 -3.59 -11.78 12.01
CA PRO A 72 -3.65 -11.71 13.47
C PRO A 72 -2.27 -11.87 14.13
N GLU A 73 -1.37 -12.63 13.53
CA GLU A 73 0.00 -12.82 14.01
C GLU A 73 0.83 -11.54 13.87
N ASN A 74 0.87 -10.94 12.69
CA ASN A 74 1.65 -9.72 12.45
C ASN A 74 1.10 -8.50 13.19
N ILE A 75 -0.22 -8.45 13.42
CA ILE A 75 -0.85 -7.42 14.27
C ILE A 75 -0.37 -7.59 15.71
N ARG A 76 -0.45 -8.80 16.29
CA ARG A 76 0.05 -9.08 17.65
C ARG A 76 1.55 -8.81 17.79
N ALA A 77 2.33 -9.10 16.75
CA ALA A 77 3.76 -8.83 16.72
C ALA A 77 4.11 -7.34 16.50
N GLY A 78 3.12 -6.50 16.16
CA GLY A 78 3.34 -5.08 15.87
C GLY A 78 4.13 -4.82 14.59
N THR A 79 4.10 -5.75 13.63
CA THR A 79 4.87 -5.68 12.37
C THR A 79 4.00 -5.38 11.14
N ALA A 80 2.69 -5.60 11.23
CA ALA A 80 1.76 -5.34 10.14
C ALA A 80 1.78 -3.86 9.71
N ASN A 81 1.83 -3.62 8.40
CA ASN A 81 1.82 -2.26 7.84
C ASN A 81 0.90 -2.10 6.61
N GLY A 82 0.19 -3.15 6.20
CA GLY A 82 -0.73 -3.11 5.08
C GLY A 82 -1.41 -4.45 4.82
N PHE A 83 -1.81 -4.68 3.58
CA PHE A 83 -2.56 -5.85 3.18
C PHE A 83 -1.94 -6.48 1.93
N THR A 84 -1.80 -7.80 1.92
CA THR A 84 -1.29 -8.55 0.76
C THR A 84 -2.27 -9.63 0.29
N PHE A 85 -2.17 -9.98 -0.98
CA PHE A 85 -2.77 -11.18 -1.58
C PHE A 85 -1.84 -11.77 -2.65
N ASP A 86 -2.03 -13.03 -3.03
CA ASP A 86 -1.05 -13.77 -3.85
C ASP A 86 -1.41 -13.80 -5.34
N ASP A 87 -2.55 -14.41 -5.69
CA ASP A 87 -2.91 -14.65 -7.08
C ASP A 87 -3.43 -13.39 -7.76
N ALA A 88 -3.06 -13.18 -9.02
CA ALA A 88 -3.59 -12.11 -9.87
C ALA A 88 -5.04 -12.41 -10.30
N SER A 89 -5.93 -12.50 -9.32
CA SER A 89 -7.33 -12.89 -9.45
C SER A 89 -8.24 -11.84 -8.83
N SER A 90 -9.28 -11.45 -9.57
CA SER A 90 -10.32 -10.54 -9.07
C SER A 90 -11.01 -11.10 -7.81
N ARG A 91 -11.20 -12.41 -7.72
CA ARG A 91 -11.79 -13.08 -6.54
C ARG A 91 -10.90 -12.92 -5.31
N LYS A 92 -9.58 -13.10 -5.46
CA LYS A 92 -8.63 -12.96 -4.35
C LYS A 92 -8.50 -11.51 -3.90
N LEU A 93 -8.46 -10.57 -4.85
CA LEU A 93 -8.48 -9.14 -4.56
C LEU A 93 -9.76 -8.75 -3.79
N ALA A 94 -10.94 -9.14 -4.29
CA ALA A 94 -12.21 -8.84 -3.64
C ALA A 94 -12.29 -9.43 -2.22
N ALA A 95 -11.84 -10.68 -2.03
CA ALA A 95 -11.77 -11.29 -0.71
C ALA A 95 -10.83 -10.53 0.24
N ARG A 96 -9.68 -10.04 -0.25
CA ARG A 96 -8.75 -9.25 0.58
C ARG A 96 -9.32 -7.89 0.94
N ILE A 97 -10.00 -7.21 0.01
CA ILE A 97 -10.71 -5.95 0.25
C ILE A 97 -11.76 -6.16 1.34
N GLY A 98 -12.60 -7.21 1.24
CA GLY A 98 -13.60 -7.50 2.26
C GLY A 98 -13.01 -7.70 3.66
N ARG A 99 -11.87 -8.40 3.77
CA ARG A 99 -11.16 -8.55 5.05
C ARG A 99 -10.58 -7.23 5.56
N ALA A 100 -10.08 -6.36 4.68
CA ALA A 100 -9.60 -5.04 5.07
C ALA A 100 -10.74 -4.16 5.59
N CYS A 101 -11.91 -4.17 4.93
CA CYS A 101 -13.10 -3.46 5.40
C CYS A 101 -13.62 -3.99 6.74
N ALA A 102 -13.50 -5.29 7.00
CA ALA A 102 -13.83 -5.86 8.31
C ALA A 102 -12.87 -5.35 9.39
N LEU A 103 -11.56 -5.33 9.11
CA LEU A 103 -10.55 -4.80 10.04
C LEU A 103 -10.70 -3.29 10.27
N TYR A 104 -11.19 -2.53 9.29
CA TYR A 104 -11.47 -1.11 9.42
C TYR A 104 -12.45 -0.77 10.55
N GLN A 105 -13.31 -1.72 10.94
CA GLN A 105 -14.21 -1.54 12.08
C GLN A 105 -13.49 -1.57 13.44
N ASP A 106 -12.26 -2.09 13.50
CA ASP A 106 -11.40 -2.02 14.68
C ASP A 106 -10.48 -0.81 14.57
N ALA A 107 -10.95 0.33 15.07
CA ALA A 107 -10.23 1.60 14.99
C ALA A 107 -8.87 1.58 15.69
N VAL A 108 -8.71 0.76 16.74
CA VAL A 108 -7.45 0.66 17.49
C VAL A 108 -6.43 -0.10 16.66
N ALA A 109 -6.79 -1.31 16.21
CA ALA A 109 -5.90 -2.11 15.36
C ALA A 109 -5.57 -1.38 14.05
N TRP A 110 -6.55 -0.73 13.43
CA TRP A 110 -6.33 0.07 12.23
C TRP A 110 -5.29 1.17 12.46
N ARG A 111 -5.46 1.95 13.53
CA ARG A 111 -4.55 3.04 13.86
C ARG A 111 -3.13 2.54 14.15
N GLU A 112 -3.00 1.41 14.84
CA GLU A 112 -1.70 0.80 15.09
C GLU A 112 -0.99 0.44 13.77
N ILE A 113 -1.68 -0.22 12.84
CA ILE A 113 -1.12 -0.57 11.53
C ILE A 113 -0.71 0.68 10.75
N GLN A 114 -1.52 1.75 10.77
CA GLN A 114 -1.16 3.03 10.16
C GLN A 114 0.14 3.59 10.73
N LEU A 115 0.26 3.64 12.06
CA LEU A 115 1.46 4.14 12.73
C LEU A 115 2.69 3.28 12.42
N ARG A 116 2.54 1.95 12.32
CA ARG A 116 3.61 1.05 11.90
C ARG A 116 4.05 1.28 10.47
N GLY A 117 3.10 1.54 9.56
CA GLY A 117 3.40 1.93 8.18
C GLY A 117 4.13 3.27 8.08
N MET A 118 3.67 4.29 8.81
CA MET A 118 4.27 5.63 8.83
C MET A 118 5.68 5.64 9.42
N ALA A 119 5.98 4.69 10.31
CA ALA A 119 7.29 4.51 10.93
C ALA A 119 8.31 3.76 10.05
N GLN A 120 7.89 3.19 8.92
CA GLN A 120 8.83 2.54 7.99
C GLN A 120 9.81 3.57 7.40
N ASN A 121 11.06 3.17 7.26
CA ASN A 121 12.11 4.01 6.69
C ASN A 121 12.58 3.45 5.35
N PHE A 122 12.34 4.19 4.27
CA PHE A 122 12.79 3.88 2.92
C PHE A 122 13.71 5.00 2.42
N SER A 123 14.78 5.27 3.19
CA SER A 123 15.69 6.39 2.93
C SER A 123 16.54 6.17 1.68
N TRP A 124 16.72 7.24 0.91
CA TRP A 124 17.70 7.29 -0.18
C TRP A 124 19.13 7.18 0.31
N ASN A 125 19.43 7.62 1.54
CA ASN A 125 20.78 7.57 2.10
C ASN A 125 21.28 6.12 2.23
N ASP A 126 20.40 5.21 2.67
CA ASP A 126 20.74 3.79 2.81
C ASP A 126 21.05 3.15 1.45
N SER A 127 20.30 3.54 0.41
CA SER A 127 20.58 3.13 -0.97
C SER A 127 21.88 3.75 -1.49
N ALA A 128 22.15 5.02 -1.22
CA ALA A 128 23.36 5.70 -1.65
C ALA A 128 24.64 5.04 -1.10
N ILE A 129 24.65 4.66 0.18
CA ILE A 129 25.77 3.93 0.80
C ILE A 129 26.04 2.61 0.07
N ARG A 130 24.98 1.85 -0.26
CA ARG A 130 25.11 0.59 -1.00
C ARG A 130 25.68 0.82 -2.41
N TYR A 131 25.22 1.86 -3.11
CA TYR A 131 25.74 2.21 -4.41
C TYR A 131 27.19 2.69 -4.36
N GLU A 132 27.57 3.50 -3.36
CA GLU A 132 28.95 3.93 -3.17
C GLU A 132 29.89 2.73 -2.98
N ALA A 133 29.51 1.78 -2.12
CA ALA A 133 30.28 0.55 -1.92
C ALA A 133 30.45 -0.24 -3.22
N LEU A 134 29.39 -0.37 -4.01
CA LEU A 134 29.46 -1.01 -5.33
C LEU A 134 30.41 -0.25 -6.26
N TYR A 135 30.31 1.07 -6.34
CA TYR A 135 31.18 1.88 -7.21
C TYR A 135 32.65 1.81 -6.81
N ARG A 136 32.98 1.65 -5.53
CA ARG A 136 34.36 1.45 -5.04
C ARG A 136 34.91 0.05 -5.34
N SER A 137 34.05 -0.92 -5.65
CA SER A 137 34.43 -2.30 -5.94
C SER A 137 34.70 -2.58 -7.42
N ILE A 138 34.39 -1.62 -8.29
CA ILE A 138 34.61 -1.65 -9.74
C ILE A 138 35.88 -0.87 -10.05
#